data_AF-A0A321LFJ7-F1
#
_entry.id   AF-A0A321LFJ7-F1
#
_cell.length_a   1.000
_cell.length_b   1.000
_cell.length_c   1.000
_cell.angle_alpha   90.00
_cell.angle_beta   90.00
_cell.angle_gamma   90.00
#
_symmetry.space_group_name_H-M   'P 1'
#
loop_
_entity.id
_entity.type
_entity.pdbx_description
1 polymer ?
#
loop_
_entity_poly.entity_id
_entity_poly.type
_entity_poly.pdbx_seq_one_letter_code
_entity_poly.pdbx_strand_id
1 'polypeptide(L)'
;MVSCPKCDGEAHRSHTRGLLEQFAKIASTYRAYRCLDCGWRGLLGAEKTPSKTTTRRKLTIIIALIITTALVFALMGLIDYTIDSAKNPRKKQKSAQSN
;
A
#
# COMPACT_ATOMS: atom_id res chain seq x y z
N MET A 1 26.42 -16.28 13.61
CA MET A 1 26.93 -16.84 12.34
C MET A 1 25.71 -17.12 11.46
N VAL A 2 25.78 -16.85 10.15
CA VAL A 2 24.65 -17.10 9.24
C VAL A 2 25.06 -18.23 8.31
N SER A 3 24.24 -19.28 8.20
CA SER A 3 24.52 -20.42 7.33
C SER A 3 24.21 -20.09 5.87
N CYS A 4 25.06 -20.58 4.97
CA CYS A 4 24.87 -20.43 3.53
C CYS A 4 23.74 -21.35 3.03
N PRO A 5 22.72 -20.83 2.32
CA PRO A 5 21.61 -21.66 1.83
C PRO A 5 22.00 -22.62 0.71
N LYS A 6 23.19 -22.46 0.11
CA LYS A 6 23.66 -23.33 -0.99
C LYS A 6 24.50 -24.51 -0.54
N CYS A 7 25.30 -24.32 0.50
CA CYS A 7 26.36 -25.26 0.86
C CYS A 7 26.49 -25.47 2.38
N ASP A 8 25.57 -24.90 3.17
CA ASP A 8 25.59 -24.86 4.64
C ASP A 8 26.85 -24.28 5.29
N GLY A 9 27.82 -23.84 4.48
CA GLY A 9 29.05 -23.21 4.93
C GLY A 9 28.82 -21.83 5.57
N GLU A 10 29.89 -21.26 6.10
CA GLU A 10 29.79 -20.04 6.90
C GLU A 10 29.67 -18.80 6.00
N ALA A 11 28.57 -18.06 6.13
CA ALA A 11 28.38 -16.80 5.40
C ALA A 11 28.93 -15.62 6.21
N HIS A 12 29.95 -14.98 5.68
CA HIS A 12 30.57 -13.79 6.26
C HIS A 12 29.96 -12.51 5.70
N ARG A 13 29.98 -11.47 6.55
CA ARG A 13 29.51 -10.14 6.18
C ARG A 13 30.48 -9.51 5.18
N SER A 14 29.99 -9.20 3.98
CA SER A 14 30.78 -8.46 2.99
C SER A 14 30.51 -6.96 3.08
N HIS A 15 31.55 -6.14 2.92
CA HIS A 15 31.41 -4.70 2.78
C HIS A 15 30.76 -4.35 1.43
N THR A 16 29.67 -3.57 1.48
CA THR A 16 29.03 -2.94 0.31
C THR A 16 30.04 -2.03 -0.40
N ARG A 17 30.17 -2.17 -1.72
CA ARG A 17 31.16 -1.45 -2.55
C ARG A 17 30.55 -0.36 -3.43
N GLY A 18 29.23 -0.26 -3.54
CA GLY A 18 28.55 0.69 -4.44
C GLY A 18 27.62 1.71 -3.77
N LEU A 19 27.50 2.89 -4.36
CA LEU A 19 26.52 3.92 -3.97
C LEU A 19 25.07 3.41 -4.08
N LEU A 20 24.77 2.63 -5.13
CA LEU A 20 23.48 1.94 -5.30
C LEU A 20 23.18 0.96 -4.17
N GLU A 21 24.21 0.24 -3.69
CA GLU A 21 24.13 -0.64 -2.53
C GLU A 21 23.91 0.14 -1.22
N GLN A 22 24.44 1.35 -1.13
CA GLN A 22 24.25 2.23 0.02
C GLN A 22 22.83 2.82 0.07
N PHE A 23 22.27 3.22 -1.07
CA PHE A 23 20.86 3.61 -1.17
C PHE A 23 19.93 2.44 -0.84
N ALA A 24 20.20 1.24 -1.36
CA ALA A 24 19.43 0.05 -1.01
C ALA A 24 19.53 -0.30 0.49
N LYS A 25 20.69 -0.08 1.13
CA LYS A 25 20.92 -0.30 2.56
C LYS A 25 20.21 0.71 3.47
N ILE A 26 20.00 1.94 2.97
CA ILE A 26 19.21 2.98 3.67
C ILE A 26 17.72 2.70 3.48
N ALA A 27 17.29 2.42 2.25
CA ALA A 27 15.89 2.14 1.93
C ALA A 27 15.40 0.82 2.53
N SER A 28 16.32 -0.08 2.85
CA SER A 28 15.99 -1.40 3.35
C SER A 28 17.17 -2.00 4.08
N THR A 29 16.95 -2.62 5.24
CA THR A 29 17.98 -3.15 6.14
C THR A 29 18.71 -4.39 5.57
N TYR A 30 18.82 -4.50 4.25
CA TYR A 30 19.55 -5.56 3.59
C TYR A 30 21.04 -5.44 3.87
N ARG A 31 21.63 -6.56 4.28
CA ARG A 31 23.07 -6.71 4.45
C ARG A 31 23.56 -7.74 3.43
N ALA A 32 24.61 -7.41 2.71
CA ALA A 32 25.24 -8.33 1.77
C ALA A 32 26.09 -9.34 2.53
N TYR A 33 25.84 -10.62 2.29
CA TYR A 33 26.60 -11.74 2.83
C TYR A 33 27.26 -12.51 1.70
N ARG A 34 28.45 -13.05 1.99
CA ARG A 34 29.21 -13.89 1.09
C ARG A 34 29.63 -15.16 1.81
N CYS A 35 29.33 -16.31 1.23
CA CYS A 35 29.90 -17.58 1.67
C CYS A 35 31.32 -17.71 1.12
N LEU A 36 32.27 -18.09 1.99
CA LEU A 36 33.66 -18.33 1.59
C LEU A 36 33.81 -19.65 0.84
N ASP A 37 33.04 -20.67 1.22
CA ASP A 37 33.17 -22.03 0.67
C ASP A 37 32.63 -22.15 -0.76
N CYS A 38 31.37 -21.78 -0.99
CA CYS A 38 30.74 -21.92 -2.31
C CYS A 38 30.63 -20.60 -3.09
N GLY A 39 31.22 -19.52 -2.58
CA GLY A 39 31.23 -18.21 -3.25
C GLY A 39 29.86 -17.54 -3.40
N TRP A 40 28.82 -18.10 -2.77
CA TRP A 40 27.47 -17.56 -2.81
C TRP A 40 27.45 -16.12 -2.29
N ARG A 41 26.73 -15.24 -3.00
CA ARG A 41 26.50 -13.85 -2.61
C ARG A 41 25.00 -13.62 -2.56
N GLY A 42 24.50 -13.15 -1.43
CA GLY A 42 23.08 -12.87 -1.28
C GLY A 42 22.83 -11.82 -0.21
N LEU A 43 21.66 -11.19 -0.30
CA LEU A 43 21.23 -10.21 0.67
C LEU A 43 20.45 -10.94 1.76
N LEU A 44 21.08 -11.19 2.90
CA LEU A 44 20.42 -11.69 4.10
C LEU A 44 20.14 -10.49 5.00
N GLY A 45 18.90 -10.06 5.05
CA GLY A 45 18.51 -8.86 5.81
C GLY A 45 17.06 -8.45 5.66
N ALA A 46 16.19 -9.33 5.17
CA ALA A 46 14.76 -9.09 5.15
C ALA A 46 13.99 -10.25 5.79
N GLU A 47 14.18 -10.43 7.09
CA GLU A 47 13.14 -11.06 7.93
C GLU A 47 11.91 -10.13 8.06
N LYS A 48 11.99 -8.91 7.51
CA LYS A 48 10.85 -8.03 7.27
C LYS A 48 10.83 -7.66 5.81
N THR A 49 10.60 -8.63 4.92
CA THR A 49 9.82 -8.26 3.74
C THR A 49 8.50 -7.70 4.30
N PRO A 50 8.09 -6.45 4.02
CA PRO A 50 6.72 -6.07 4.29
C PRO A 50 5.90 -7.02 3.44
N SER A 51 5.36 -8.06 4.08
CA SER A 51 4.57 -9.07 3.38
C SER A 51 3.55 -8.28 2.58
N LYS A 52 3.49 -8.55 1.27
CA LYS A 52 2.56 -7.86 0.35
C LYS A 52 1.10 -7.87 0.86
N THR A 53 0.80 -8.74 1.84
CA THR A 53 -0.45 -8.81 2.59
C THR A 53 -0.73 -7.61 3.49
N THR A 54 0.27 -6.99 4.14
CA THR A 54 0.02 -5.84 5.06
C THR A 54 -0.29 -4.56 4.29
N THR A 55 0.40 -4.32 3.17
CA THR A 55 0.13 -3.17 2.29
C THR A 55 -1.24 -3.26 1.62
N ARG A 56 -1.65 -4.46 1.19
CA ARG A 56 -3.00 -4.68 0.67
C ARG A 56 -4.07 -4.41 1.73
N ARG A 57 -3.86 -4.88 2.96
CA ARG A 57 -4.80 -4.63 4.07
C ARG A 57 -4.95 -3.14 4.38
N LYS A 58 -3.84 -2.38 4.40
CA LYS A 58 -3.88 -0.92 4.56
C LYS A 58 -4.60 -0.24 3.39
N LEU A 59 -4.34 -0.66 2.16
CA LEU A 59 -4.99 -0.11 0.97
C LEU A 59 -6.51 -0.35 0.99
N THR A 60 -6.95 -1.56 1.34
CA THR A 60 -8.38 -1.88 1.47
C THR A 60 -9.07 -1.03 2.52
N ILE A 61 -8.42 -0.79 3.67
CA ILE A 61 -8.97 0.09 4.73
C ILE A 61 -9.13 1.53 4.20
N ILE A 62 -8.12 2.06 3.51
CA ILE A 62 -8.17 3.42 2.95
C ILE A 62 -9.30 3.54 1.91
N ILE A 63 -9.40 2.59 0.99
CA ILE A 63 -10.45 2.57 -0.04
C ILE A 63 -11.84 2.50 0.62
N ALA A 64 -12.01 1.64 1.63
CA ALA A 64 -13.27 1.54 2.37
C ALA A 64 -13.66 2.85 3.05
N LEU A 65 -12.69 3.57 3.64
CA LEU A 65 -12.93 4.88 4.26
C LEU A 65 -13.36 5.95 3.24
N ILE A 66 -12.76 5.96 2.06
CA ILE A 66 -13.15 6.90 0.99
C ILE A 66 -14.58 6.62 0.52
N ILE A 67 -14.90 5.35 0.26
CA ILE A 67 -16.24 4.94 -0.23
C ILE A 67 -17.32 5.26 0.81
N THR A 68 -17.08 4.91 2.07
CA THR A 68 -18.03 5.18 3.16
C THR A 68 -18.26 6.67 3.33
N THR A 69 -17.21 7.49 3.28
CA THR A 69 -17.33 8.94 3.34
C THR A 69 -18.13 9.49 2.16
N ALA A 70 -17.83 9.06 0.93
CA ALA A 70 -18.57 9.49 -0.27
C ALA A 70 -20.06 9.12 -0.22
N LEU A 71 -20.39 7.92 0.30
CA LEU A 71 -21.78 7.50 0.49
C LEU A 71 -22.53 8.40 1.47
N VAL A 72 -21.92 8.76 2.60
CA VAL A 72 -22.54 9.67 3.57
C VAL A 72 -22.83 11.03 2.94
N PHE A 73 -21.88 11.60 2.20
CA PHE A 73 -22.10 12.87 1.50
C PHE A 73 -23.22 12.78 0.45
N ALA A 74 -23.29 11.69 -0.31
CA ALA A 74 -24.35 11.48 -1.29
C ALA A 74 -25.74 11.37 -0.63
N LEU A 75 -25.83 10.67 0.50
CA LEU A 75 -27.08 10.56 1.26
C LEU A 75 -27.53 11.90 1.83
N MET A 76 -26.60 12.69 2.38
CA MET A 76 -26.91 14.05 2.86
C MET A 76 -27.43 14.93 1.72
N GLY A 77 -26.79 14.89 0.55
CA GLY A 77 -27.26 15.63 -0.63
C GLY A 77 -28.63 15.18 -1.14
N LEU A 78 -28.95 13.89 -1.07
CA LEU A 78 -30.29 13.38 -1.40
C LEU A 78 -31.34 13.86 -0.40
N ILE A 79 -31.01 13.88 0.89
CA ILE A 79 -31.92 14.40 1.93
C ILE A 79 -32.20 15.89 1.67
N ASP A 80 -31.15 16.69 1.44
CA ASP A 80 -31.32 18.12 1.13
C ASP A 80 -32.15 18.33 -0.14
N TYR A 81 -31.93 17.52 -1.18
CA TYR A 81 -32.73 17.54 -2.41
C TYR A 81 -34.21 17.22 -2.14
N THR A 82 -34.50 16.23 -1.29
CA THR A 82 -35.89 15.89 -0.93
C THR A 82 -36.57 16.99 -0.14
N ILE A 83 -35.84 17.64 0.79
CA ILE A 83 -36.36 18.76 1.58
C ILE A 83 -36.65 19.97 0.68
N ASP A 84 -35.75 20.32 -0.24
CA ASP A 84 -35.97 21.41 -1.20
C ASP A 84 -37.16 21.12 -2.13
N SER A 85 -37.27 19.87 -2.62
CA SER A 85 -38.40 19.44 -3.44
C SER A 85 -39.74 19.51 -2.68
N ALA A 86 -39.75 19.18 -1.39
CA ALA A 86 -40.93 19.31 -0.54
C ALA A 86 -41.32 20.78 -0.30
N LYS A 87 -40.34 21.68 -0.20
CA LYS A 87 -40.58 23.12 0.01
C LYS A 87 -41.08 23.85 -1.24
N ASN A 88 -40.76 23.39 -2.45
CA ASN A 88 -41.08 24.11 -3.69
C ASN A 88 -41.77 23.25 -4.77
N PRO A 89 -43.05 22.89 -4.58
CA PRO A 89 -43.81 22.07 -5.52
C PRO A 89 -44.05 22.73 -6.89
N ARG A 90 -43.83 24.05 -7.03
CA ARG A 90 -44.08 24.79 -8.29
C ARG A 90 -43.12 24.43 -9.44
N LYS A 91 -41.96 23.82 -9.17
CA LYS A 91 -41.02 23.38 -10.23
C LYS A 91 -41.42 22.06 -10.92
N LYS A 92 -42.19 21.19 -10.24
CA LYS A 92 -42.69 19.93 -10.85
C LYS A 92 -43.68 20.19 -12.00
N GLN A 93 -44.46 21.27 -11.94
CA GLN A 93 -45.41 21.59 -13.00
C GLN A 93 -44.74 22.08 -14.30
N LYS A 94 -43.57 22.74 -14.22
CA LYS A 94 -42.88 23.26 -15.43
C LYS A 94 -42.13 22.19 -16.23
N SER A 95 -41.72 21.08 -15.61
CA SER A 95 -41.07 19.95 -16.32
C SER A 95 -42.08 18.97 -16.93
N ALA A 96 -43.30 18.91 -16.41
CA ALA A 96 -44.39 18.12 -17.00
C ALA A 96 -45.13 18.83 -18.14
N GLN A 97 -44.99 20.16 -18.27
CA GLN A 97 -45.70 20.98 -19.26
C GLN A 97 -44.82 21.39 -20.46
N SER A 98 -43.60 20.84 -20.57
CA SER A 98 -42.66 21.09 -21.67
C SER A 98 -42.40 19.85 -22.55
N ASN A 99 -43.30 18.85 -22.51
CA ASN A 99 -43.40 17.78 -23.50
C ASN A 99 -44.67 17.95 -24.32
#